data_AF-A0A5K1BIN9-F1
#
_entry.id   AF-A0A5K1BIN9-F1
#
_cell.length_a   1.000
_cell.length_b   1.000
_cell.length_c   1.000
_cell.angle_alpha   90.00
_cell.angle_beta   90.00
_cell.angle_gamma   90.00
#
_symmetry.space_group_name_H-M   'P 1'
#
loop_
_entity.id
_entity.type
_entity.pdbx_description
1 polymer ?
#
loop_
_entity_poly.entity_id
_entity_poly.type
_entity_poly.pdbx_seq_one_letter_code
_entity_poly.pdbx_strand_id
1 'polypeptide(L)' 'KSRRRSTASWLRERVLQLGPTFIKLGQLSSTRSDLFPKEFVEELAKLQ' A
#
# COMPACT_ATOMS: atom_id res chain seq x y z
N LYS A 1 -6.40 16.48 -1.06
CA LYS A 1 -5.33 15.63 -1.66
C LYS A 1 -4.32 15.12 -0.62
N SER A 2 -3.87 15.95 0.34
CA SER A 2 -2.88 15.55 1.38
C SER A 2 -3.27 14.32 2.23
N ARG A 3 -4.51 14.26 2.76
CA ARG A 3 -4.95 13.18 3.66
C ARG A 3 -4.78 11.76 3.09
N ARG A 4 -5.07 11.55 1.81
CA ARG A 4 -4.98 10.22 1.18
C ARG A 4 -3.54 9.72 1.10
N ARG A 5 -2.56 10.59 0.81
CA ARG A 5 -1.15 10.20 0.82
C ARG A 5 -0.67 9.83 2.22
N SER A 6 -1.05 10.60 3.23
CA SER A 6 -0.71 10.28 4.62
C SER A 6 -1.29 8.92 5.04
N THR A 7 -2.55 8.63 4.69
CA THR A 7 -3.18 7.34 4.98
C THR A 7 -2.52 6.19 4.20
N ALA A 8 -2.12 6.41 2.96
CA ALA A 8 -1.43 5.40 2.15
C ALA A 8 -0.03 5.05 2.71
N SER A 9 0.75 6.05 3.14
CA SER A 9 2.03 5.81 3.81
C SER A 9 1.86 5.08 5.13
N TRP A 10 0.87 5.48 5.93
CA TRP A 10 0.52 4.79 7.17
C TRP A 10 0.13 3.33 6.92
N LEU A 11 -0.66 3.05 5.87
CA LEU A 11 -1.02 1.68 5.51
C LEU A 11 0.21 0.85 5.16
N ARG A 12 1.14 1.36 4.34
CA ARG A 12 2.39 0.65 4.02
C ARG A 12 3.16 0.30 5.29
N GLU A 13 3.30 1.25 6.21
CA GLU A 13 3.99 1.02 7.48
C GLU A 13 3.32 -0.08 8.32
N ARG A 14 1.98 -0.09 8.39
CA ARG A 14 1.25 -1.18 9.07
C ARG A 14 1.47 -2.53 8.40
N VAL A 15 1.41 -2.57 7.07
CA VAL A 15 1.67 -3.79 6.29
C VAL A 15 3.08 -4.34 6.55
N LEU A 16 4.09 -3.48 6.63
CA LEU A 16 5.46 -3.88 6.99
C LEU A 16 5.54 -4.46 8.41
N GLN A 17 4.89 -3.82 9.39
CA GLN A 17 4.88 -4.26 10.79
C GLN A 17 4.15 -5.61 10.99
N LEU A 18 3.13 -5.89 10.19
CA LEU A 18 2.37 -7.15 10.24
C LEU A 18 3.12 -8.33 9.60
N GLY A 19 4.23 -8.06 8.91
CA GLY A 19 5.16 -9.08 8.44
C GLY A 19 4.82 -9.70 7.07
N PRO A 20 5.49 -10.81 6.72
CA PRO A 20 5.62 -11.28 5.33
C PRO A 20 4.31 -11.66 4.65
N THR A 21 3.30 -12.14 5.39
CA THR A 21 1.98 -12.44 4.84
C THR A 21 1.31 -11.16 4.32
N PHE A 22 1.31 -10.09 5.12
CA PHE A 22 0.68 -8.83 4.73
C PHE A 22 1.50 -8.08 3.69
N ILE A 23 2.83 -8.17 3.74
CA ILE A 23 3.71 -7.61 2.70
C ILE A 23 3.32 -8.20 1.32
N LYS A 24 3.15 -9.52 1.22
CA LYS A 24 2.72 -10.18 -0.02
C LYS A 24 1.32 -9.73 -0.47
N LEU A 25 0.38 -9.55 0.45
CA LEU A 25 -0.95 -9.03 0.13
C LEU A 25 -0.89 -7.58 -0.37
N GLY A 26 -0.02 -6.75 0.22
CA GLY A 26 0.23 -5.39 -0.23
C GLY A 26 0.82 -5.34 -1.63
N GLN A 27 1.82 -6.19 -1.92
CA GLN A 27 2.42 -6.34 -3.25
C GLN A 27 1.41 -6.84 -4.30
N LEU A 28 0.51 -7.77 -3.95
CA LEU A 28 -0.55 -8.19 -4.87
C LEU A 28 -1.53 -7.04 -5.13
N SER A 29 -1.91 -6.31 -4.07
CA SER A 29 -2.84 -5.18 -4.14
C SER A 29 -2.29 -4.02 -4.96
N SER A 30 -0.97 -3.78 -4.95
CA SER A 30 -0.35 -2.71 -5.75
C SER A 30 -0.42 -2.94 -7.26
N THR A 31 -0.78 -4.15 -7.71
CA THR A 31 -1.01 -4.43 -9.14
C THR A 31 -2.44 -4.11 -9.60
N ARG A 32 -3.37 -3.88 -8.65
CA ARG A 32 -4.80 -3.63 -8.90
C ARG A 32 -5.13 -2.14 -8.87
N SER A 33 -4.55 -1.38 -9.80
CA SER A 33 -4.82 0.07 -9.93
C SER A 33 -6.25 0.41 -10.32
N ASP A 34 -7.03 -0.58 -10.77
CA ASP A 34 -8.46 -0.50 -11.01
C ASP A 34 -9.30 -0.46 -9.73
N LEU A 35 -8.78 -0.99 -8.61
CA LEU A 35 -9.50 -1.09 -7.34
C LEU A 35 -9.09 -0.04 -6.31
N PHE A 36 -7.84 0.45 -6.37
CA PHE A 36 -7.29 1.31 -5.34
C PHE A 36 -6.96 2.71 -5.87
N PRO A 37 -7.11 3.77 -5.06
CA PRO A 37 -6.68 5.10 -5.45
C PRO A 37 -5.17 5.13 -5.73
N LYS A 38 -4.76 5.95 -6.70
CA LYS A 38 -3.36 6.10 -7.13
C LYS A 38 -2.37 6.25 -5.97
N GLU A 39 -2.72 7.01 -4.93
CA GLU A 39 -1.84 7.21 -3.78
C GLU A 39 -1.53 5.90 -3.02
N PHE A 40 -2.49 4.96 -2.94
CA PHE A 40 -2.30 3.68 -2.28
C PHE A 40 -1.50 2.72 -3.15
N VAL A 41 -1.76 2.71 -4.46
CA VAL A 41 -1.01 1.90 -5.43
C VAL A 41 0.47 2.29 -5.40
N GLU A 42 0.78 3.59 -5.42
CA GLU A 42 2.15 4.12 -5.35
C GLU A 42 2.86 3.74 -4.05
N GLU A 43 2.17 3.80 -2.91
CA GLU A 43 2.78 3.48 -1.61
C GLU A 43 2.94 1.96 -1.40
N LEU A 44 1.99 1.14 -1.86
CA LEU A 44 2.07 -0.33 -1.78
C LEU A 44 3.09 -0.90 -2.77
N ALA A 45 3.32 -0.28 -3.93
CA ALA A 45 4.35 -0.69 -4.88
C ALA A 45 5.77 -0.63 -4.29
N LYS A 46 5.99 0.20 -3.25
CA LYS A 46 7.27 0.30 -2.52
C LYS A 46 7.55 -0.89 -1.60
N LEU A 47 6.65 -1.87 -1.53
CA LEU A 47 6.86 -3.11 -0.79
C LEU A 47 7.70 -4.14 -1.59
N GLN A 48 7.97 -3.89 -2.87
CA GLN A 48 8.82 -4.73 -3.72
C GLN A 48 10.30 -4.40 -3.57
#